data_AF-A0A938XAF2-F1
#
_entry.id   AF-A0A938XAF2-F1
#
_cell.length_a   1.000
_cell.length_b   1.000
_cell.length_c   1.000
_cell.angle_alpha   90.00
_cell.angle_beta   90.00
_cell.angle_gamma   90.00
#
_symmetry.space_group_name_H-M   'P 1'
#
loop_
_entity.id
_entity.type
_entity.pdbx_description
1 polymer ?
#
loop_
_entity_poly.entity_id
_entity_poly.type
_entity_poly.pdbx_seq_one_letter_code
_entity_poly.pdbx_strand_id
1 'polypeptide(L)'
;MEDLRGSRAVLAMTRVYLAEEQMDETEYVCRVTDCDEEGERLHLTLEEGDLTGLSLDAEYRCTLYPQDVYCEGTVKERFFDREGARLLFSVENGFYKNSLN
;
A
#
# COMPACT_ATOMS: atom_id res chain seq x y z
N MET A 1 -16.54 -1.27 10.19
CA MET A 1 -15.25 -1.82 9.78
C MET A 1 -14.33 -1.73 10.98
N GLU A 2 -13.70 -2.82 11.43
CA GLU A 2 -12.79 -2.79 12.59
C GLU A 2 -11.58 -1.88 12.27
N ASP A 3 -11.19 -1.01 13.20
CA ASP A 3 -10.13 0.00 13.06
C ASP A 3 -8.83 -0.56 12.45
N LEU A 4 -8.72 -0.49 11.12
CA LEU A 4 -7.47 -0.70 10.39
C LEU A 4 -6.46 0.42 10.68
N ARG A 5 -6.93 1.54 11.23
CA ARG A 5 -6.14 2.71 11.60
C ARG A 5 -5.05 2.34 12.62
N GLY A 6 -3.81 2.61 12.24
CA GLY A 6 -2.61 2.27 13.00
C GLY A 6 -2.06 0.88 12.75
N SER A 7 -2.72 0.05 11.93
CA SER A 7 -2.25 -1.28 11.53
C SER A 7 -1.02 -1.19 10.64
N ARG A 8 -0.17 -2.21 10.70
CA ARG A 8 1.00 -2.33 9.84
C ARG A 8 0.57 -2.87 8.49
N ALA A 9 0.91 -2.14 7.44
CA ALA A 9 0.70 -2.51 6.05
C ALA A 9 2.05 -2.77 5.39
N VAL A 10 2.17 -3.78 4.56
CA VAL A 10 3.38 -4.05 3.79
C VAL A 10 3.01 -4.00 2.31
N LEU A 11 3.60 -3.07 1.57
CA LEU A 11 3.42 -2.96 0.12
C LEU A 11 4.55 -3.73 -0.56
N ALA A 12 4.17 -4.71 -1.39
CA ALA A 12 5.09 -5.44 -2.26
C ALA A 12 4.74 -5.15 -3.72
N MET A 13 5.71 -4.73 -4.53
CA MET A 13 5.49 -4.49 -5.95
C MET A 13 5.25 -5.83 -6.66
N THR A 14 4.06 -6.00 -7.25
CA THR A 14 3.69 -7.23 -7.97
C THR A 14 3.83 -7.08 -9.46
N ARG A 15 3.61 -5.86 -9.98
CA ARG A 15 3.67 -5.62 -11.43
C ARG A 15 4.03 -4.18 -11.72
N VAL A 16 4.91 -3.96 -12.68
CA VAL A 16 5.20 -2.63 -13.22
C VAL A 16 4.70 -2.55 -14.66
N TYR A 17 4.02 -1.47 -15.00
CA TYR A 17 3.50 -1.25 -16.36
C TYR A 17 4.50 -0.45 -17.21
N LEU A 18 5.30 0.41 -16.57
CA LEU A 18 6.40 1.12 -17.21
C LEU A 18 7.61 0.19 -17.43
N ALA A 19 8.01 0.04 -18.70
CA ALA A 19 9.13 -0.82 -19.09
C ALA A 19 10.53 -0.28 -18.67
N GLU A 20 10.61 0.98 -18.24
CA GLU A 20 11.87 1.60 -17.78
C GLU A 20 12.09 1.44 -16.27
N GLU A 21 11.06 0.98 -15.54
CA GLU A 21 11.14 0.73 -14.11
C GLU A 21 11.42 -0.76 -13.88
N GLN A 22 12.42 -1.08 -13.05
CA GLN A 22 12.65 -2.46 -12.64
C GLN A 22 11.64 -2.82 -11.56
N MET A 23 11.15 -4.07 -11.61
CA MET A 23 10.40 -4.61 -10.48
C MET A 23 11.33 -4.66 -9.28
N ASP A 24 11.11 -3.76 -8.32
CA ASP A 24 11.76 -3.82 -7.03
C ASP A 24 11.05 -4.90 -6.20
N GLU A 25 11.72 -6.01 -5.93
CA GLU A 25 11.29 -7.02 -4.95
C GLU A 25 11.38 -6.51 -3.49
N THR A 26 11.43 -5.19 -3.32
CA THR A 26 11.52 -4.48 -2.05
C THR A 26 10.14 -4.44 -1.40
N GLU A 27 10.10 -4.83 -0.13
CA GLU A 27 8.91 -4.71 0.73
C GLU A 27 8.92 -3.35 1.44
N TYR A 28 7.93 -2.52 1.14
CA TYR A 28 7.78 -1.21 1.78
C TYR A 28 6.88 -1.32 3.00
N VAL A 29 7.48 -1.15 4.18
CA VAL A 29 6.74 -1.18 5.44
C VAL A 29 6.04 0.14 5.64
N CYS A 30 4.73 0.07 5.75
CA CYS A 30 3.84 1.21 5.87
C CYS A 30 2.92 1.06 7.08
N ARG A 31 2.32 2.17 7.48
CA ARG A 31 1.34 2.24 8.53
C ARG A 31 0.07 2.90 8.04
N VAL A 32 -1.04 2.23 8.25
CA VAL A 32 -2.35 2.73 7.90
C VAL A 32 -2.68 3.90 8.81
N THR A 33 -2.94 5.06 8.23
CA THR A 33 -3.28 6.26 9.02
C THR A 33 -4.73 6.66 8.88
N ASP A 34 -5.31 6.36 7.71
CA ASP A 34 -6.71 6.61 7.40
C ASP A 34 -7.17 5.68 6.26
N CYS A 35 -8.47 5.37 6.20
CA CYS A 35 -9.07 4.49 5.21
C CYS A 35 -10.36 5.15 4.71
N ASP A 36 -10.42 5.44 3.41
CA ASP A 36 -11.59 6.00 2.75
C ASP A 36 -12.43 4.87 2.15
N GLU A 37 -13.54 4.54 2.81
CA GLU A 37 -14.44 3.47 2.41
C GLU A 37 -15.25 3.82 1.14
N GLU A 38 -15.56 5.10 0.93
CA GLU A 38 -16.32 5.58 -0.25
C GLU A 38 -15.50 5.48 -1.54
N GLY A 39 -14.22 5.83 -1.47
CA GLY A 39 -13.31 5.85 -2.62
C GLY A 39 -12.45 4.61 -2.77
N GLU A 40 -12.55 3.64 -1.86
CA GLU A 40 -11.70 2.44 -1.78
C GLU A 40 -10.20 2.80 -1.71
N ARG A 41 -9.86 3.80 -0.89
CA ARG A 41 -8.48 4.35 -0.78
C ARG A 41 -7.92 4.19 0.61
N LEU A 42 -6.65 3.85 0.69
CA LEU A 42 -5.89 3.71 1.93
C LEU A 42 -4.85 4.82 2.01
N HIS A 43 -4.87 5.57 3.10
CA HIS A 43 -3.83 6.53 3.44
C HIS A 43 -2.76 5.80 4.24
N LEU A 44 -1.61 5.60 3.60
CA LEU A 44 -0.48 4.89 4.15
C LEU A 44 0.67 5.87 4.43
N THR A 45 1.36 5.66 5.54
CA THR A 45 2.61 6.35 5.85
C THR A 45 3.74 5.33 5.78
N LEU A 46 4.75 5.57 4.95
CA LEU A 46 5.95 4.74 4.92
C LEU A 46 6.68 4.88 6.26
N GLU A 47 6.94 3.75 6.93
CA GLU A 47 7.80 3.70 8.12
C GLU A 47 9.25 3.42 7.73
N GLU A 48 9.46 2.52 6.77
CA GLU A 48 10.79 2.13 6.29
C GLU A 48 10.80 2.00 4.75
N GLY A 49 11.81 2.59 4.12
CA GLY A 49 11.99 2.61 2.67
C GLY A 49 11.92 4.01 2.06
N ASP A 50 11.97 4.07 0.73
CA ASP A 50 12.00 5.32 -0.03
C ASP A 50 10.81 5.41 -1.01
N LEU A 51 10.12 6.56 -1.03
CA LEU A 51 9.06 6.85 -2.01
C LEU A 51 9.55 6.85 -3.46
N THR A 52 10.87 6.95 -3.67
CA THR A 52 11.47 6.92 -5.01
C THR A 52 11.28 5.58 -5.71
N GLY A 53 11.20 4.48 -4.97
CA GLY A 53 10.90 3.16 -5.54
C GLY A 53 9.41 2.87 -5.74
N LEU A 54 8.53 3.76 -5.26
CA LEU A 54 7.09 3.66 -5.47
C LEU A 54 6.66 4.34 -6.76
N SER A 55 6.57 3.58 -7.84
CA SER A 55 5.95 3.96 -9.11
C SER A 55 4.44 4.14 -8.99
N LEU A 56 3.88 5.17 -9.65
CA LEU A 56 2.42 5.35 -9.77
C LEU A 56 1.82 4.44 -10.85
N ASP A 57 2.64 4.01 -11.80
CA ASP A 57 2.28 3.11 -12.91
C ASP A 57 2.70 1.67 -12.59
N ALA A 58 2.48 1.27 -11.34
CA ALA A 58 2.74 -0.08 -10.86
C ALA A 58 1.63 -0.54 -9.93
N GLU A 59 1.40 -1.85 -9.98
CA GLU A 59 0.53 -2.57 -9.08
C GLU A 59 1.32 -3.06 -7.88
N TYR A 60 0.75 -2.82 -6.70
CA TYR A 60 1.28 -3.29 -5.44
C TYR A 60 0.25 -4.14 -4.74
N ARG A 61 0.75 -5.12 -4.01
CA ARG A 61 0.01 -5.87 -3.01
C ARG A 61 0.27 -5.28 -1.64
N CYS A 62 -0.78 -4.78 -0.99
CA CYS A 62 -0.76 -4.26 0.36
C CYS A 62 -1.27 -5.33 1.33
N THR A 63 -0.40 -5.86 2.20
CA THR A 63 -0.75 -6.87 3.22
C THR A 63 -0.86 -6.21 4.59
N LEU A 64 -2.02 -6.33 5.22
CA LEU A 64 -2.40 -5.75 6.50
C LEU A 64 -2.24 -6.77 7.64
N TYR A 65 -1.38 -6.43 8.61
CA TYR A 65 -1.11 -7.23 9.79
C TYR A 65 -1.69 -6.59 11.07
N PRO A 66 -2.16 -7.38 12.05
CA PRO A 66 -2.18 -8.85 12.10
C PRO A 66 -3.45 -9.49 11.49
N GLN A 67 -4.20 -8.75 10.66
CA GLN A 67 -5.51 -9.21 10.18
C GLN A 67 -5.43 -10.31 9.10
N ASP A 68 -4.22 -10.60 8.59
CA ASP A 68 -3.99 -11.53 7.48
C ASP A 68 -4.87 -11.19 6.26
N VAL A 69 -5.07 -9.90 6.02
CA VAL A 69 -5.80 -9.37 4.87
C VAL A 69 -4.79 -8.79 3.90
N TYR A 70 -4.93 -9.02 2.60
CA TYR A 70 -4.18 -8.31 1.58
C TYR A 70 -5.11 -7.69 0.54
N CYS A 71 -4.70 -6.59 -0.06
CA CYS A 71 -5.41 -5.96 -1.17
C CYS A 71 -4.43 -5.63 -2.29
N GLU A 72 -4.95 -5.55 -3.51
CA GLU A 72 -4.16 -5.27 -4.71
C GLU A 72 -4.71 -4.01 -5.38
N GLY A 73 -3.79 -3.16 -5.83
CA GLY A 73 -4.13 -1.82 -6.28
C GLY A 73 -2.92 -1.03 -6.70
N THR A 74 -3.15 0.27 -6.96
CA THR A 74 -2.14 1.18 -7.49
C THR A 74 -1.96 2.39 -6.58
N VAL A 75 -0.74 2.92 -6.53
CA VAL A 75 -0.46 4.16 -5.80
C VAL A 75 -0.95 5.33 -6.64
N LYS A 76 -1.94 6.08 -6.14
CA LYS A 76 -2.47 7.26 -6.85
C LYS A 76 -1.60 8.47 -6.63
N GLU A 77 -1.17 8.69 -5.39
CA GLU A 77 -0.36 9.85 -5.03
C GLU A 77 0.66 9.45 -3.96
N ARG A 78 1.84 10.08 -4.00
CA ARG A 78 2.85 9.97 -2.94
C ARG A 78 3.47 11.33 -2.71
N PHE A 79 3.59 11.73 -1.45
CA PHE A 79 4.10 13.03 -1.06
C PHE A 79 4.80 12.91 0.29
N PHE A 80 5.74 13.81 0.55
CA PHE A 80 6.45 13.86 1.82
C PHE A 80 5.86 15.00 2.66
N ASP A 81 5.41 14.69 3.86
CA ASP A 81 4.89 15.68 4.82
C ASP A 81 5.78 15.74 6.07
N ARG A 82 5.41 16.55 7.06
CA ARG A 82 6.13 16.69 8.34
C ARG A 82 6.17 15.39 9.13
N GLU A 83 5.17 14.52 8.94
CA GLU A 83 5.11 13.20 9.57
C GLU A 83 5.94 12.14 8.82
N GLY A 84 6.43 12.43 7.60
CA GLY A 84 7.25 11.53 6.81
C GLY A 84 6.68 11.27 5.40
N ALA A 85 7.03 10.12 4.84
CA ALA A 85 6.57 9.68 3.54
C ALA A 85 5.10 9.23 3.58
N ARG A 86 4.22 9.91 2.87
CA ARG A 86 2.78 9.62 2.79
C ARG A 86 2.41 9.19 1.38
N LEU A 87 1.46 8.28 1.27
CA LEU A 87 0.93 7.85 -0.02
C LEU A 87 -0.55 7.48 0.06
N LEU A 88 -1.25 7.72 -1.05
CA LEU A 88 -2.59 7.26 -1.32
C LEU A 88 -2.52 5.99 -2.15
N PHE A 89 -2.99 4.90 -1.57
CA PHE A 89 -3.13 3.63 -2.25
C PHE A 89 -4.59 3.43 -2.62
N SER A 90 -4.89 3.24 -3.91
CA SER A 90 -6.24 2.94 -4.37
C SER A 90 -6.36 1.46 -4.60
N VAL A 91 -7.31 0.84 -3.90
CA VAL A 91 -7.58 -0.58 -4.04
C VAL A 91 -8.41 -0.78 -5.31
N GLU A 92 -7.94 -1.63 -6.22
CA GLU A 92 -8.65 -1.92 -7.49
C GLU A 92 -9.18 -3.35 -7.52
N ASN A 93 -8.52 -4.28 -6.82
CA ASN A 93 -8.92 -5.70 -6.76
C ASN A 93 -9.59 -6.07 -5.42
N GLY A 94 -10.05 -5.08 -4.66
CA GLY A 94 -10.68 -5.29 -3.35
C GLY A 94 -9.73 -5.85 -2.29
N PHE A 95 -10.31 -6.30 -1.17
CA PHE A 95 -9.61 -6.89 -0.03
C PHE A 95 -9.84 -8.39 0.02
N TYR A 96 -8.76 -9.16 0.03
CA TYR A 96 -8.75 -10.61 0.20
C TYR A 96 -8.30 -10.95 1.61
N LYS A 97 -9.07 -11.78 2.30
CA LYS A 97 -8.64 -12.33 3.58
C LYS A 97 -7.92 -13.64 3.34
N ASN A 98 -6.67 -13.73 3.75
CA ASN A 98 -5.93 -14.97 3.78
C ASN A 98 -6.50 -15.83 4.93
N SER A 99 -7.63 -16.48 4.66
CA SER A 99 -8.20 -17.49 5.55
C SER A 99 -7.32 -18.74 5.48
N LEU A 100 -6.14 -18.70 6.11
CA LEU A 100 -5.38 -19.90 6.45
C LEU A 100 -6.23 -20.71 7.43
N ASN A 101 -6.88 -21.74 6.90
CA ASN A 101 -7.66 -22.72 7.64
C ASN A 101 -6.76 -23.81 8.22
#